data_AF-A0A3D5L1Z7-F1
#
_entry.id   AF-A0A3D5L1Z7-F1
#
_cell.length_a   1.000
_cell.length_b   1.000
_cell.length_c   1.000
_cell.angle_alpha   90.00
_cell.angle_beta   90.00
_cell.angle_gamma   90.00
#
_symmetry.space_group_name_H-M   'P 1'
#
loop_
_entity.id
_entity.type
_entity.pdbx_description
1 polymer ?
#
loop_
_entity_poly.entity_id
_entity_poly.type
_entity_poly.pdbx_seq_one_letter_code
_entity_poly.pdbx_strand_id
1 'polypeptide(L)'
;MSIVRYKNKKTGLVSIYESTSNYDPINKTSRPKRKYLGTEDPVTHELIPSSGKRGRKPKSSTTAKSVPIGAAVASQSAEPAEAAPAQDALLKEREDLKAENRRLRDENLALRKALEAIQALAGSAISSDK
;
A
#
# COMPACT_ATOMS: atom_id res chain seq x y z
N MET A 1 21.68 -0.84 6.15
CA MET A 1 20.53 -0.05 6.64
C MET A 1 19.65 -0.92 7.52
N SER A 2 18.82 -0.32 8.38
CA SER A 2 17.78 -1.01 9.15
C SER A 2 16.46 -0.24 9.10
N ILE A 3 15.33 -0.93 9.32
CA ILE A 3 14.01 -0.29 9.43
C ILE A 3 13.70 -0.03 10.89
N VAL A 4 13.25 1.19 11.21
CA VAL A 4 12.89 1.62 12.56
C VAL A 4 11.41 1.99 12.59
N ARG A 5 10.68 1.44 13.57
CA ARG A 5 9.25 1.69 13.78
C ARG A 5 9.05 2.60 14.99
N TYR A 6 8.24 3.64 14.82
CA TYR A 6 7.87 4.58 15.87
C TYR A 6 6.38 4.57 16.10
N LYS A 7 5.95 4.02 17.24
CA LYS A 7 4.54 4.02 17.64
C LYS A 7 4.20 5.32 18.35
N ASN A 8 3.24 6.08 17.81
CA ASN A 8 2.66 7.21 18.49
C ASN A 8 1.75 6.69 19.62
N LYS A 9 2.09 7.00 20.87
CA LYS A 9 1.36 6.53 22.06
C LYS A 9 -0.07 7.06 22.14
N LYS A 10 -0.37 8.21 21.51
CA LYS A 10 -1.69 8.85 21.57
C LYS A 10 -2.64 8.31 20.50
N THR A 11 -2.15 8.16 19.27
CA THR A 11 -2.99 7.78 18.11
C THR A 11 -2.84 6.30 17.72
N GLY A 12 -1.85 5.60 18.28
CA GLY A 12 -1.54 4.20 17.92
C GLY A 12 -0.83 4.05 16.57
N LEU A 13 -0.76 5.10 15.75
CA LEU A 13 -0.13 5.07 14.42
C LEU A 13 1.36 4.75 14.52
N VAL A 14 1.83 3.87 13.64
CA VAL A 14 3.23 3.49 13.54
C VAL A 14 3.86 4.14 12.33
N SER A 15 4.85 5.00 12.55
CA SER A 15 5.66 5.62 11.50
C SER A 15 6.92 4.79 11.25
N ILE A 16 7.23 4.55 9.98
CA ILE A 16 8.31 3.68 9.53
C ILE A 16 9.41 4.52 8.87
N TYR A 17 10.66 4.25 9.25
CA TYR A 17 11.84 4.93 8.75
C TYR A 17 12.92 3.94 8.30
N GLU A 18 13.65 4.30 7.25
CA GLU A 18 14.91 3.68 6.86
C GLU A 18 16.06 4.39 7.57
N SER A 19 16.88 3.63 8.31
CA SER A 19 17.99 4.14 9.11
C SER A 19 19.32 3.72 8.48
N THR A 20 20.16 4.72 8.20
CA THR A 20 21.56 4.58 7.77
C THR A 20 22.48 5.03 8.90
N SER A 21 23.53 4.26 9.17
CA SER A 21 24.59 4.68 10.11
C SER A 21 25.52 5.64 9.37
N ASN A 22 25.69 6.86 9.87
CA ASN A 22 26.57 7.86 9.28
C ASN A 22 27.58 8.36 10.30
N TYR A 23 28.87 8.29 9.97
CA TYR A 23 29.91 8.84 10.83
C TYR A 23 29.88 10.37 10.79
N ASP A 24 29.86 11.01 11.96
CA ASP A 24 30.03 12.44 12.12
C ASP A 24 31.52 12.73 12.41
N PRO A 25 32.27 13.34 11.48
CA PRO A 25 33.72 13.55 11.64
C PRO A 25 34.07 14.61 12.68
N ILE A 26 33.15 15.53 13.01
CA ILE A 26 33.39 16.59 14.00
C ILE A 26 33.31 15.99 15.40
N ASN A 27 32.18 15.33 15.68
CA ASN A 27 31.93 14.71 16.98
C ASN A 27 32.54 13.31 17.11
N LYS A 28 33.22 12.82 16.07
CA LYS A 28 33.84 11.47 16.00
C LYS A 28 32.93 10.34 16.46
N THR A 29 31.63 10.44 16.18
CA THR A 29 30.63 9.48 16.64
C THR A 29 29.75 9.02 15.49
N SER A 30 29.30 7.78 15.54
CA SER A 30 28.30 7.29 14.58
C SER A 30 26.92 7.82 14.94
N ARG A 31 26.26 8.49 14.00
CA ARG A 31 24.92 9.05 14.15
C ARG A 31 23.99 8.47 13.07
N PRO A 32 22.80 7.97 13.44
CA PRO A 32 21.86 7.46 12.47
C PRO A 32 21.20 8.61 11.68
N LYS A 33 21.21 8.52 10.36
CA LYS A 33 20.40 9.34 9.46
C LYS A 33 19.15 8.55 9.06
N ARG A 34 17.97 9.15 9.21
CA ARG A 34 16.69 8.47 8.96
C ARG A 34 15.92 9.11 7.82
N LYS A 35 15.41 8.27 6.92
CA LYS A 35 14.49 8.64 5.84
C LYS A 35 13.11 8.10 6.16
N TYR A 36 12.11 8.97 6.14
CA TYR A 36 10.73 8.55 6.36
C TYR A 36 10.23 7.74 5.16
N LEU A 37 9.73 6.53 5.42
CA LEU A 37 9.19 5.65 4.40
C LEU A 37 7.67 5.76 4.31
N GLY A 38 6.98 5.90 5.45
CA GLY A 38 5.52 5.90 5.50
C GLY A 38 4.96 5.48 6.85
N THR A 39 3.68 5.10 6.86
CA THR A 39 2.98 4.59 8.04
C THR A 39 2.65 3.12 7.89
N GLU A 40 2.57 2.39 8.99
CA GLU A 40 2.06 1.03 9.02
C GLU A 40 0.52 1.05 9.03
N ASP A 41 -0.10 0.19 8.22
CA ASP A 41 -1.53 -0.09 8.33
C ASP A 41 -1.82 -0.86 9.63
N PRO A 42 -2.73 -0.37 10.50
CA PRO A 42 -3.06 -1.04 11.75
C PRO A 42 -3.68 -2.44 11.59
N VAL A 43 -4.23 -2.78 10.42
CA VAL A 43 -4.89 -4.08 10.20
C VAL A 43 -3.95 -5.07 9.52
N THR A 44 -3.32 -4.65 8.42
CA THR A 44 -2.47 -5.53 7.60
C THR A 44 -1.02 -5.56 8.06
N HIS A 45 -0.61 -4.63 8.91
CA HIS A 45 0.80 -4.41 9.29
C HIS A 45 1.72 -4.12 8.10
N GLU A 46 1.14 -3.77 6.95
CA GLU A 46 1.88 -3.42 5.74
C GLU A 46 2.32 -1.95 5.74
N LEU A 47 3.40 -1.65 5.02
CA LEU A 47 3.90 -0.29 4.86
C LEU A 47 3.05 0.45 3.83
N ILE A 48 2.37 1.52 4.28
CA ILE A 48 1.74 2.52 3.43
C ILE A 48 2.79 3.60 3.09
N PRO A 49 3.32 3.63 1.85
CA PRO A 49 4.44 4.50 1.50
C PRO A 49 4.03 5.98 1.44
N SER A 50 4.91 6.86 1.90
CA SER A 50 4.75 8.31 1.83
C SER A 50 4.92 8.89 0.43
N SER A 51 5.38 8.10 -0.55
CA SER A 51 5.57 8.52 -1.94
C SER A 51 4.25 8.69 -2.71
N GLY A 52 3.12 8.21 -2.17
CA GLY A 52 1.79 8.49 -2.70
C GLY A 52 1.44 9.97 -2.47
N LYS A 53 1.54 10.79 -3.52
CA LYS A 53 1.29 12.25 -3.51
C LYS A 53 0.13 12.66 -2.59
N ARG A 54 0.45 13.35 -1.48
CA ARG A 54 -0.43 14.36 -0.88
C ARG A 54 0.21 15.75 -0.98
N GLY A 55 -0.32 16.55 -1.89
CA GLY A 55 -0.44 17.99 -1.68
C GLY A 55 0.73 18.93 -1.99
N ARG A 56 1.92 18.47 -2.39
CA ARG A 56 2.97 19.41 -2.84
C ARG A 56 2.92 19.59 -4.35
N LYS A 57 2.22 20.64 -4.82
CA LYS A 57 2.41 21.13 -6.18
C LYS A 57 3.88 21.52 -6.35
N PRO A 58 4.53 21.16 -7.47
CA PRO A 58 5.92 21.53 -7.71
C PRO A 58 6.02 23.07 -7.66
N LYS A 59 7.01 23.58 -6.91
CA LYS A 59 7.27 25.01 -6.84
C LYS A 59 7.94 25.38 -8.16
N SER A 60 7.14 25.82 -9.14
CA SER A 60 7.63 26.37 -10.40
C SER A 60 8.42 27.64 -10.09
N SER A 61 9.75 27.54 -10.17
CA SER A 61 10.63 28.69 -10.19
C SER A 61 10.52 29.37 -11.56
N THR A 62 9.60 30.31 -11.74
CA THR A 62 9.75 31.38 -12.75
C THR A 62 8.89 32.58 -12.36
N THR A 63 9.55 33.73 -12.34
CA THR A 63 9.10 35.11 -12.21
C THR A 63 7.95 35.45 -13.18
N ALA A 64 6.85 36.02 -12.69
CA ALA A 64 6.10 37.16 -13.27
C ALA A 64 4.60 37.20 -12.87
N LYS A 65 4.25 38.31 -12.20
CA LYS A 65 3.00 39.12 -12.19
C LYS A 65 1.61 38.49 -12.44
N SER A 66 0.81 38.52 -11.37
CA SER A 66 -0.57 39.03 -11.19
C SER A 66 -1.81 38.52 -11.99
N VAL A 67 -2.67 37.75 -11.29
CA VAL A 67 -4.14 37.87 -10.95
C VAL A 67 -5.17 38.32 -12.04
N PRO A 68 -6.50 37.94 -12.03
CA PRO A 68 -7.26 36.78 -11.48
C PRO A 68 -8.26 36.11 -12.48
N ILE A 69 -9.08 35.19 -11.94
CA ILE A 69 -10.50 34.86 -12.26
C ILE A 69 -10.78 33.54 -12.99
N GLY A 70 -11.45 32.63 -12.27
CA GLY A 70 -12.70 32.01 -12.72
C GLY A 70 -12.63 30.75 -13.58
N ALA A 71 -12.98 29.64 -12.92
CA ALA A 71 -13.83 28.55 -13.41
C ALA A 71 -14.06 28.38 -14.94
N ALA A 72 -13.52 27.29 -15.50
CA ALA A 72 -14.13 26.40 -16.50
C ALA A 72 -13.11 25.28 -16.78
N VAL A 73 -13.35 24.04 -16.35
CA VAL A 73 -13.89 22.96 -17.20
C VAL A 73 -13.47 23.07 -18.67
N ALA A 74 -12.50 22.26 -19.08
CA ALA A 74 -12.28 21.67 -20.43
C ALA A 74 -10.77 21.39 -20.57
N SER A 75 -10.34 20.13 -20.49
CA SER A 75 -10.18 19.22 -21.64
C SER A 75 -8.91 19.49 -22.44
N GLN A 76 -7.97 18.54 -22.32
CA GLN A 76 -6.97 18.13 -23.33
C GLN A 76 -5.87 19.17 -23.63
N SER A 77 -4.61 18.84 -23.91
CA SER A 77 -3.92 17.61 -24.32
C SER A 77 -2.42 17.93 -24.36
N ALA A 78 -1.56 16.94 -24.07
CA ALA A 78 -0.27 16.67 -24.75
C ALA A 78 0.56 15.68 -23.90
N GLU A 79 0.31 14.39 -24.10
CA GLU A 79 1.14 13.27 -23.62
C GLU A 79 2.25 12.98 -24.67
N PRO A 80 3.51 12.69 -24.27
CA PRO A 80 4.48 12.08 -25.16
C PRO A 80 4.27 10.56 -25.21
N ALA A 81 4.37 10.01 -26.43
CA ALA A 81 3.78 8.77 -26.90
C ALA A 81 4.45 7.44 -26.44
N GLU A 82 5.02 7.35 -25.24
CA GLU A 82 5.68 6.10 -24.77
C GLU A 82 5.01 5.43 -23.54
N ALA A 83 4.01 6.06 -22.92
CA ALA A 83 3.40 5.57 -21.67
C ALA A 83 2.17 4.67 -21.83
N ALA A 84 1.57 4.60 -23.03
CA ALA A 84 0.32 3.87 -23.28
C ALA A 84 0.43 2.32 -23.16
N PRO A 85 1.43 1.64 -23.76
CA PRO A 85 1.44 0.17 -23.78
C PRO A 85 1.68 -0.44 -22.39
N ALA A 86 2.36 0.28 -21.50
CA ALA A 86 2.62 -0.15 -20.13
C ALA A 86 1.37 -0.08 -19.25
N GLN A 87 0.47 0.90 -19.47
CA GLN A 87 -0.75 1.03 -18.68
C GLN A 87 -1.78 -0.05 -19.04
N ASP A 88 -1.91 -0.39 -20.31
CA ASP A 88 -2.83 -1.42 -20.78
C ASP A 88 -2.42 -2.82 -20.30
N ALA A 89 -1.11 -3.11 -20.31
CA ALA A 89 -0.58 -4.37 -19.79
C ALA A 89 -0.87 -4.54 -18.29
N LEU A 90 -0.70 -3.47 -17.50
CA LEU A 90 -1.01 -3.47 -16.06
C LEU A 90 -2.50 -3.61 -15.78
N LEU A 91 -3.37 -3.03 -16.62
CA LEU A 91 -4.83 -3.20 -16.48
C LEU A 91 -5.23 -4.65 -16.71
N LYS A 92 -4.69 -5.28 -17.76
CA LYS A 92 -4.95 -6.70 -18.05
C LYS A 92 -4.47 -7.62 -16.92
N GLU A 93 -3.26 -7.42 -16.43
CA GLU A 93 -2.71 -8.18 -15.30
C GLU A 93 -3.60 -8.05 -14.06
N ARG A 94 -4.12 -6.85 -13.76
CA ARG A 94 -5.04 -6.64 -12.62
C ARG A 94 -6.37 -7.36 -12.80
N GLU A 95 -6.87 -7.49 -14.02
CA GLU A 95 -8.10 -8.24 -14.30
C GLU A 95 -7.88 -9.74 -14.16
N ASP A 96 -6.78 -10.26 -14.69
CA ASP A 96 -6.39 -11.66 -14.57
C ASP A 96 -6.23 -12.05 -13.09
N LEU A 97 -5.48 -11.24 -12.32
CA LEU A 97 -5.31 -11.44 -10.88
C LEU A 97 -6.63 -11.38 -10.12
N LYS A 98 -7.58 -10.54 -10.53
CA LYS A 98 -8.92 -10.48 -9.91
C LYS A 98 -9.74 -11.72 -10.23
N ALA A 99 -9.66 -12.23 -11.46
CA ALA A 99 -10.35 -13.45 -11.87
C ALA A 99 -9.83 -14.66 -11.10
N GLU A 100 -8.51 -14.81 -11.00
CA GLU A 100 -7.87 -15.87 -10.21
C GLU A 100 -8.24 -15.77 -8.72
N ASN A 101 -8.22 -14.58 -8.16
CA ASN A 101 -8.64 -14.33 -6.78
C ASN A 101 -10.12 -14.65 -6.52
N ARG A 102 -11.00 -14.53 -7.51
CA ARG A 102 -12.41 -14.95 -7.38
C ARG A 102 -12.49 -16.47 -7.37
N ARG A 103 -11.85 -17.13 -8.33
CA ARG A 103 -11.78 -18.58 -8.42
C ARG A 103 -11.25 -19.22 -7.13
N LEU A 104 -10.13 -18.72 -6.60
CA LEU A 104 -9.55 -19.22 -5.36
C LEU A 104 -10.48 -19.03 -4.16
N ARG A 105 -11.28 -17.96 -4.11
CA ARG A 105 -12.28 -17.77 -3.05
C ARG A 105 -13.42 -18.77 -3.16
N ASP A 106 -13.88 -19.04 -4.36
CA ASP A 106 -14.94 -20.02 -4.61
C ASP A 106 -14.48 -21.44 -4.25
N GLU A 107 -13.26 -21.81 -4.66
CA GLU A 107 -12.63 -23.09 -4.29
C GLU A 107 -12.47 -23.21 -2.76
N ASN A 108 -11.97 -22.17 -2.09
CA ASN A 108 -11.85 -22.15 -0.63
C ASN A 108 -13.22 -22.28 0.06
N LEU A 109 -14.27 -21.65 -0.47
CA LEU A 109 -15.61 -21.77 0.07
C LEU A 109 -16.15 -23.20 -0.09
N ALA A 110 -15.94 -23.82 -1.24
CA ALA A 110 -16.34 -25.21 -1.48
C ALA A 110 -15.62 -26.18 -0.52
N LEU A 111 -14.31 -26.00 -0.33
CA LEU A 111 -13.52 -26.80 0.62
C LEU A 111 -14.02 -26.63 2.06
N ARG A 112 -14.33 -25.40 2.49
CA ARG A 112 -14.88 -25.15 3.83
C ARG A 112 -16.22 -25.84 4.04
N LYS A 113 -17.14 -25.77 3.07
CA LYS A 113 -18.42 -26.49 3.12
C LYS A 113 -18.22 -28.00 3.18
N ALA A 114 -17.28 -28.55 2.42
CA ALA A 114 -16.96 -29.98 2.45
C ALA A 114 -16.42 -30.39 3.84
N LEU A 115 -15.55 -29.59 4.44
CA LEU A 115 -15.04 -29.83 5.80
C LEU A 115 -16.17 -29.77 6.85
N GLU A 116 -17.07 -28.79 6.76
CA GLU A 116 -18.24 -28.68 7.64
C GLU A 116 -19.15 -29.92 7.51
N ALA A 117 -19.39 -30.41 6.29
CA ALA A 117 -20.18 -31.62 6.06
C ALA A 117 -19.52 -32.87 6.67
N ILE A 118 -18.20 -33.02 6.51
CA ILE A 118 -17.43 -34.12 7.12
C ILE A 118 -17.49 -34.04 8.65
N GLN A 119 -17.34 -32.84 9.22
CA GLN A 119 -17.45 -32.62 10.66
C GLN A 119 -18.84 -32.96 11.19
N ALA A 120 -19.90 -32.60 10.47
CA ALA A 120 -21.27 -32.95 10.83
C ALA A 120 -21.49 -34.48 10.83
N LEU A 121 -20.98 -35.19 9.82
CA LEU A 121 -21.07 -36.65 9.73
C LEU A 121 -20.27 -37.35 10.84
N ALA A 122 -19.06 -36.86 11.13
CA ALA A 122 -18.24 -37.38 12.22
C ALA A 122 -18.91 -37.13 13.59
N GLY A 123 -19.51 -35.96 13.79
CA GLY A 123 -20.26 -35.63 15.01
C GLY A 123 -21.51 -36.50 15.20
N SER A 124 -22.25 -36.79 14.12
CA SER A 124 -23.43 -37.66 14.19
C SER A 124 -23.06 -39.12 14.48
N ALA A 125 -21.96 -39.63 13.90
CA ALA A 125 -21.49 -40.99 14.12
C ALA A 125 -21.08 -41.26 15.59
N ILE A 126 -20.55 -40.24 16.29
CA ILE A 126 -20.18 -40.34 17.71
C ILE A 126 -21.42 -40.34 18.62
N SER A 127 -22.54 -39.76 18.18
CA SER A 127 -23.79 -39.71 18.97
C SER A 127 -24.67 -40.95 18.87
N SER A 128 -24.47 -41.79 17.85
CA SER A 128 -25.25 -43.03 17.61
C SER A 128 -24.72 -44.27 18.33
N ASP A 129 -23.56 -44.19 18.99
CA ASP A 129 -22.90 -45.29 19.72
C ASP A 129 -23.04 -45.20 21.26
N LYS A 130 -24.01 -44.41 21.76
CA LYS A 130 -24.40 -44.32 23.18
C LYS A 130 -25.86 -44.69 23.37
#